data_AF-C5IX08-F1
#
_entry.id   AF-C5IX08-F1
#
_cell.length_a   1.000
_cell.length_b   1.000
_cell.length_c   1.000
_cell.angle_alpha   90.00
_cell.angle_beta   90.00
_cell.angle_gamma   90.00
#
_symmetry.space_group_name_H-M   'P 1'
#
loop_
_entity.id
_entity.type
_entity.pdbx_description
1 polymer ?
#
loop_
_entity_poly.entity_id
_entity_poly.type
_entity_poly.pdbx_seq_one_letter_code
_entity_poly.pdbx_strand_id
1 'polypeptide(L)' 'SFMIVFRVLCGEWIESMWDCMLVGDVSCIPFFLATVVIGNFVVSIPA' A
#
# COMPACT_ATOMS: atom_id res chain seq x y z
N SER A 1 1.69 11.72 -0.06
CA SER A 1 2.02 10.33 -0.44
C SER A 1 2.71 9.55 0.69
N PHE A 2 3.66 10.12 1.46
CA PHE A 2 4.37 9.39 2.52
C PHE A 2 3.46 8.84 3.66
N MET A 3 2.37 9.54 4.00
CA MET A 3 1.41 9.11 5.02
C MET A 3 0.55 7.89 4.62
N ILE A 4 0.38 7.62 3.31
CA ILE A 4 -0.37 6.45 2.81
C ILE A 4 0.37 5.15 3.14
N VAL A 5 1.70 5.15 3.05
CA VAL A 5 2.54 3.97 3.35
C VAL A 5 2.43 3.58 4.83
N PHE A 6 2.34 4.57 5.74
CA PHE A 6 2.14 4.33 7.17
C PHE A 6 0.74 3.77 7.50
N ARG A 7 -0.31 4.24 6.81
CA ARG A 7 -1.67 3.69 6.93
C ARG A 7 -1.78 2.27 6.38
N VAL A 8 -1.01 1.95 5.32
CA VAL A 8 -0.93 0.59 4.78
C VAL A 8 -0.39 -0.39 5.82
N LEU A 9 0.65 0.01 6.56
CA LEU A 9 1.28 -0.83 7.60
C LEU A 9 0.44 -0.99 8.87
N CYS A 10 -0.46 -0.06 9.19
CA CYS A 10 -1.36 -0.13 10.34
C CYS A 10 -2.63 -0.98 10.11
N GLY A 11 -2.79 -1.60 8.92
CA GLY A 11 -3.97 -2.42 8.58
C GLY A 11 -5.10 -1.67 7.87
N GLU A 12 -4.96 -0.36 7.64
CA GLU A 12 -5.90 0.45 6.88
C GLU A 12 -5.63 0.44 5.36
N TRP A 13 -4.75 -0.44 4.87
CA TRP A 13 -4.50 -0.57 3.43
C TRP A 13 -5.77 -0.97 2.68
N ILE A 14 -6.64 -1.78 3.30
CA ILE A 14 -7.79 -2.39 2.59
C ILE A 14 -8.84 -1.32 2.31
N GLU A 15 -9.08 -0.46 3.30
CA GLU A 15 -10.02 0.66 3.23
C GLU A 15 -9.55 1.70 2.20
N SER A 16 -8.26 2.05 2.24
CA SER A 16 -7.68 3.00 1.27
C SER A 16 -7.64 2.45 -0.16
N MET A 17 -7.44 1.13 -0.33
CA MET A 17 -7.48 0.47 -1.63
C MET A 17 -8.90 0.47 -2.21
N TRP A 18 -9.90 0.17 -1.36
CA TRP A 18 -11.30 0.16 -1.77
C TRP A 18 -11.79 1.56 -2.16
N ASP A 19 -11.43 2.60 -1.40
CA ASP A 19 -11.74 3.99 -1.76
C ASP A 19 -11.08 4.41 -3.09
N CYS A 20 -9.81 4.01 -3.31
CA CYS A 20 -9.10 4.26 -4.57
C CYS A 20 -9.76 3.52 -5.76
N MET A 21 -10.26 2.30 -5.54
CA MET A 21 -10.98 1.54 -6.56
C MET A 21 -12.38 2.12 -6.85
N LEU A 22 -13.02 2.75 -5.86
CA LEU A 22 -14.33 3.39 -5.99
C LEU A 22 -14.27 4.72 -6.75
N VAL A 23 -13.18 5.48 -6.57
CA VAL A 23 -13.00 6.81 -7.16
C VAL A 23 -12.13 6.77 -8.44
N GLY A 24 -11.27 5.77 -8.56
CA GLY A 24 -10.32 5.60 -9.66
C GLY A 24 -10.52 4.29 -10.42
N ASP A 25 -9.39 3.69 -10.81
CA ASP A 25 -9.33 2.51 -11.68
C ASP A 25 -8.68 1.32 -10.96
N VAL A 26 -8.81 0.13 -11.53
CA VAL A 26 -8.18 -1.12 -11.02
C VAL A 26 -6.64 -1.04 -10.93
N SER A 27 -6.03 0.01 -11.47
CA SER A 27 -4.61 0.35 -11.32
C SER A 27 -4.19 0.66 -9.87
N CYS A 28 -5.13 0.96 -8.97
CA CYS A 28 -4.86 1.09 -7.54
C CYS A 28 -4.35 -0.22 -6.90
N ILE A 29 -4.84 -1.38 -7.36
CA ILE A 29 -4.52 -2.69 -6.80
C ILE A 29 -3.01 -3.03 -6.92
N PRO A 30 -2.39 -3.00 -8.13
CA PRO A 30 -0.97 -3.30 -8.26
C PRO A 30 -0.08 -2.28 -7.54
N PHE A 31 -0.53 -1.02 -7.37
CA PHE A 31 0.22 0.01 -6.66
C PHE A 31 0.35 -0.28 -5.15
N PHE A 32 -0.76 -0.65 -4.50
CA PHE A 32 -0.76 -1.01 -3.09
C PHE A 32 -0.02 -2.33 -2.84
N LEU A 33 -0.20 -3.33 -3.72
CA LEU A 33 0.55 -4.59 -3.66
C LEU A 33 2.06 -4.38 -3.80
N ALA A 34 2.50 -3.58 -4.75
CA ALA A 34 3.91 -3.25 -4.93
C ALA A 34 4.51 -2.59 -3.67
N THR A 35 3.76 -1.71 -3.02
CA THR A 35 4.19 -1.04 -1.79
C THR A 35 4.39 -2.03 -0.63
N VAL A 36 3.48 -3.01 -0.46
CA VAL A 36 3.60 -4.05 0.57
C VAL A 36 4.78 -5.00 0.29
N VAL A 37 4.99 -5.37 -0.97
CA VAL A 37 6.11 -6.22 -1.40
C VAL A 37 7.44 -5.51 -1.16
N ILE A 38 7.55 -4.24 -1.56
CA ILE A 38 8.75 -3.42 -1.34
C ILE A 38 8.98 -3.20 0.17
N GLY A 39 7.92 -2.95 0.94
CA GLY A 39 8.01 -2.81 2.40
C GLY A 39 8.57 -4.06 3.09
N ASN A 40 8.12 -5.26 2.69
CA ASN A 40 8.66 -6.53 3.20
C ASN A 40 10.12 -6.73 2.79
N PHE A 41 10.47 -6.40 1.55
CA PHE A 41 11.85 -6.52 1.07
C PHE A 41 12.80 -5.56 1.79
N VAL A 42 12.38 -4.30 1.99
CA VAL A 42 13.16 -3.29 2.72
C VAL A 42 13.31 -3.64 4.19
N VAL A 43 12.25 -4.12 4.85
CA VAL A 43 12.31 -4.56 6.26
C VAL A 43 13.17 -5.82 6.43
N SER A 44 13.22 -6.69 5.43
CA SER A 44 14.07 -7.89 5.46
C SER A 44 15.53 -7.61 5.08
N ILE A 45 15.89 -6.39 4.67
CA ILE A 45 17.27 -5.94 4.57
C ILE A 45 17.63 -5.37 5.95
N PRO A 46 18.38 -6.10 6.80
CA PRO A 46 18.85 -5.52 8.04
C PRO A 46 19.83 -4.39 7.67
N ALA A 47 19.45 -3.16 8.00
CA ALA A 47 20.41 -2.08 8.20
C ALA A 47 21.06 -2.27 9.59
#